data_AF-A0A0T6AD62-F1
#
_entry.id   AF-A0A0T6AD62-F1
#
_cell.length_a   1.000
_cell.length_b   1.000
_cell.length_c   1.000
_cell.angle_alpha   90.00
_cell.angle_beta   90.00
_cell.angle_gamma   90.00
#
_symmetry.space_group_name_H-M   'P 1'
#
loop_
_entity.id
_entity.type
_entity.pdbx_description
1 polymer ?
#
loop_
_entity_poly.entity_id
_entity_poly.type
_entity_poly.pdbx_seq_one_letter_code
_entity_poly.pdbx_strand_id
1 'polypeptide(L)'
;MAVSGEDLSCPIAKAAFGFEERNEYYTSGKLGEGMYASCGEAGAKFEEALAKYDFGEYAYVVAAPLGRANFTPDTVLVYGNSAQVLRLLNACLYKKGGSLKSDFSGRGDCTDIVIKGKKTGEPQVILPCYGDRIFGMTADDEMAFTFPFEMGGEIVEGLEKTHAGGVRYPIPIYLRYQAEYPKSYQELEALWQKHRGKQGDEK
;
A
#
# COMPACT_ATOMS: atom_id res chain seq x y z
N MET A 1 15.81 -15.44 2.20
CA MET A 1 14.97 -16.59 2.62
C MET A 1 14.38 -17.20 1.36
N ALA A 2 14.35 -18.52 1.27
CA ALA A 2 13.61 -19.27 0.26
C ALA A 2 12.52 -20.07 0.98
N VAL A 3 11.30 -20.04 0.47
CA VAL A 3 10.12 -20.64 1.12
C VAL A 3 9.45 -21.57 0.11
N SER A 4 9.27 -22.83 0.50
CA SER A 4 8.56 -23.86 -0.25
C SER A 4 7.13 -24.07 0.28
N GLY A 5 6.38 -24.98 -0.35
CA GLY A 5 5.10 -25.43 0.15
C GLY A 5 5.15 -26.07 1.55
N GLU A 6 6.27 -26.71 1.92
CA GLU A 6 6.45 -27.32 3.23
C GLU A 6 6.66 -26.27 4.34
N ASP A 7 7.28 -25.14 3.99
CA ASP A 7 7.56 -24.03 4.91
C ASP A 7 6.34 -23.16 5.19
N LEU A 8 5.35 -23.14 4.27
CA LEU A 8 4.15 -22.33 4.40
C LEU A 8 3.14 -22.95 5.36
N SER A 9 2.63 -22.16 6.30
CA SER A 9 1.52 -22.60 7.16
C SER A 9 0.13 -22.27 6.59
N CYS A 10 0.02 -21.25 5.74
CA CYS A 10 -1.28 -20.81 5.21
C CYS A 10 -1.74 -21.69 4.04
N PRO A 11 -2.87 -22.43 4.15
CA PRO A 11 -3.35 -23.30 3.08
C PRO A 11 -3.82 -22.53 1.85
N ILE A 12 -4.35 -21.31 2.02
CA ILE A 12 -4.73 -20.44 0.90
C ILE A 12 -3.49 -20.08 0.08
N ALA A 13 -2.38 -19.74 0.75
CA ALA A 13 -1.11 -19.45 0.08
C ALA A 13 -0.56 -20.69 -0.64
N LYS A 14 -0.58 -21.88 -0.01
CA LYS A 14 -0.14 -23.12 -0.69
C LYS A 14 -0.89 -23.36 -2.00
N ALA A 15 -2.21 -23.22 -1.97
CA ALA A 15 -3.07 -23.42 -3.13
C ALA A 15 -2.88 -22.32 -4.20
N ALA A 16 -2.79 -21.05 -3.80
CA ALA A 16 -2.66 -19.93 -4.73
C ALA A 16 -1.26 -19.86 -5.38
N PHE A 17 -0.21 -20.19 -4.63
CA PHE A 17 1.17 -20.21 -5.14
C PHE A 17 1.52 -21.48 -5.93
N GLY A 18 0.56 -22.41 -6.07
CA GLY A 18 0.76 -23.63 -6.86
C GLY A 18 1.61 -24.71 -6.17
N PHE A 19 1.78 -24.62 -4.85
CA PHE A 19 2.50 -25.63 -4.07
C PHE A 19 1.65 -26.86 -3.74
N GLU A 20 0.33 -26.70 -3.72
CA GLU A 20 -0.64 -27.78 -3.51
C GLU A 20 -1.75 -27.68 -4.56
N GLU A 21 -2.34 -28.82 -4.92
CA GLU A 21 -3.48 -28.85 -5.85
C GLU A 21 -4.73 -28.20 -5.22
N ARG A 22 -5.43 -27.42 -6.04
CA ARG A 22 -6.71 -26.79 -5.66
C ARG A 22 -7.84 -27.82 -5.74
N ASN A 23 -8.22 -28.37 -4.60
CA ASN A 23 -9.33 -29.33 -4.49
C ASN A 23 -10.72 -28.66 -4.51
N GLU A 24 -11.77 -29.47 -4.51
CA GLU A 24 -13.17 -28.99 -4.49
C GLU A 24 -13.49 -28.12 -3.27
N TYR A 25 -12.86 -28.35 -2.12
CA TYR A 25 -13.09 -27.53 -0.93
C TYR A 25 -12.62 -26.09 -1.16
N TYR A 26 -11.46 -25.91 -1.80
CA TYR A 26 -10.93 -24.60 -2.18
C TYR A 26 -11.86 -23.85 -3.15
N THR A 27 -12.36 -24.53 -4.18
CA THR A 27 -13.20 -23.89 -5.22
C THR A 27 -14.66 -23.71 -4.81
N SER A 28 -15.16 -24.48 -3.85
CA SER A 28 -16.56 -24.45 -3.40
C SER A 28 -16.98 -23.18 -2.65
N GLY A 29 -16.02 -22.35 -2.24
CA GLY A 29 -16.26 -21.14 -1.44
C GLY A 29 -16.45 -21.37 0.06
N LYS A 30 -16.37 -22.63 0.52
CA LYS A 30 -16.47 -23.00 1.94
C LYS A 30 -15.41 -22.34 2.83
N LEU A 31 -14.27 -21.92 2.29
CA LEU A 31 -13.24 -21.17 3.01
C LEU A 31 -13.68 -19.77 3.44
N GLY A 32 -14.63 -19.16 2.71
CA GLY A 32 -15.14 -17.82 2.99
C GLY A 32 -16.53 -17.81 3.62
N GLU A 33 -17.32 -18.86 3.39
CA GLU A 33 -18.69 -18.97 3.86
C GLU A 33 -18.80 -18.88 5.40
N GLY A 34 -19.69 -18.01 5.89
CA GLY A 34 -19.92 -17.75 7.31
C GLY A 34 -18.88 -16.84 7.97
N MET A 35 -17.76 -16.54 7.31
CA MET A 35 -16.68 -15.69 7.84
C MET A 35 -16.52 -14.38 7.04
N TYR A 36 -16.33 -14.50 5.72
CA TYR A 36 -16.18 -13.39 4.78
C TYR A 36 -17.37 -13.26 3.82
N ALA A 37 -18.13 -14.35 3.64
CA ALA A 37 -19.22 -14.45 2.69
C ALA A 37 -20.47 -15.02 3.36
N SER A 38 -21.65 -14.57 2.94
CA SER A 38 -22.93 -15.07 3.44
C SER A 38 -23.29 -16.47 2.95
N CYS A 39 -22.68 -16.94 1.85
CA CYS A 39 -22.92 -18.25 1.26
C CYS A 39 -21.70 -18.73 0.47
N GLY A 40 -21.67 -20.02 0.13
CA GLY A 40 -20.61 -20.63 -0.67
C GLY A 40 -20.38 -19.96 -2.03
N GLU A 41 -21.43 -19.52 -2.74
CA GLU A 41 -21.25 -18.83 -4.04
C GLU A 41 -20.45 -17.52 -3.89
N ALA A 42 -20.80 -16.69 -2.89
CA ALA A 42 -20.04 -15.49 -2.60
C ALA A 42 -18.64 -15.81 -2.08
N GLY A 43 -18.50 -16.91 -1.31
CA GLY A 43 -17.21 -17.43 -0.86
C GLY A 43 -16.28 -17.82 -2.01
N ALA A 44 -16.81 -18.45 -3.05
CA ALA A 44 -16.04 -18.93 -4.20
C ALA A 44 -15.44 -17.78 -5.02
N LYS A 45 -16.18 -16.67 -5.15
CA LYS A 45 -15.71 -15.46 -5.85
C LYS A 45 -14.45 -14.86 -5.23
N PHE A 46 -14.24 -15.02 -3.93
CA PHE A 46 -13.01 -14.57 -3.30
C PHE A 46 -11.81 -15.38 -3.79
N GLU A 47 -11.90 -16.71 -3.76
CA GLU A 47 -10.79 -17.55 -4.20
C GLU A 47 -10.60 -17.43 -5.71
N GLU A 48 -11.67 -17.25 -6.49
CA GLU A 48 -11.59 -16.99 -7.93
C GLU A 48 -10.78 -15.72 -8.24
N ALA A 49 -11.01 -14.63 -7.51
CA ALA A 49 -10.38 -13.33 -7.73
C ALA A 49 -8.87 -13.31 -7.44
N LEU A 50 -8.34 -14.24 -6.65
CA LEU A 50 -6.91 -14.28 -6.34
C LEU A 50 -6.07 -14.55 -7.59
N ALA A 51 -4.92 -13.88 -7.71
CA ALA A 51 -3.91 -14.28 -8.66
C ALA A 51 -3.31 -15.63 -8.23
N LYS A 52 -3.09 -16.54 -9.17
CA LYS A 52 -2.61 -17.91 -8.87
C LYS A 52 -1.53 -18.33 -9.83
N TYR A 53 -0.58 -19.13 -9.37
CA TYR A 53 0.29 -19.94 -10.22
C TYR A 53 -0.34 -21.31 -10.48
N ASP A 54 0.11 -21.96 -11.54
CA ASP A 54 -0.26 -23.34 -11.83
C ASP A 54 0.46 -24.30 -10.87
N PHE A 55 -0.12 -25.48 -10.66
CA PHE A 55 0.46 -26.46 -9.76
C PHE A 55 1.85 -26.89 -10.25
N GLY A 56 2.84 -26.79 -9.37
CA GLY A 56 4.24 -27.09 -9.68
C GLY A 56 4.94 -26.07 -10.59
N GLU A 57 4.32 -24.91 -10.88
CA GLU A 57 4.94 -23.87 -11.71
C GLU A 57 6.23 -23.32 -11.06
N TYR A 58 6.22 -23.15 -9.74
CA TYR A 58 7.38 -22.73 -8.96
C TYR A 58 7.60 -23.65 -7.76
N ALA A 59 8.87 -23.96 -7.49
CA ALA A 59 9.26 -24.76 -6.32
C ALA A 59 9.46 -23.91 -5.05
N TYR A 60 9.83 -22.63 -5.20
CA TYR A 60 10.13 -21.73 -4.09
C TYR A 60 9.74 -20.29 -4.41
N VAL A 61 9.40 -19.54 -3.37
CA VAL A 61 9.42 -18.07 -3.38
C VAL A 61 10.63 -17.59 -2.61
N VAL A 62 11.39 -16.66 -3.18
CA VAL A 62 12.57 -16.07 -2.54
C VAL A 62 12.32 -14.62 -2.16
N ALA A 63 12.70 -14.26 -0.93
CA ALA A 63 12.58 -12.91 -0.42
C ALA A 63 13.85 -12.51 0.35
N ALA A 64 14.28 -11.26 0.17
CA ALA A 64 15.41 -10.68 0.88
C ALA A 64 15.23 -9.15 0.99
N PRO A 65 15.79 -8.51 2.02
CA PRO A 65 15.92 -7.05 2.02
C PRO A 65 16.65 -6.60 0.76
N LEU A 66 16.10 -5.61 0.05
CA LEU A 66 16.59 -5.23 -1.28
C LEU A 66 18.10 -4.93 -1.30
N GLY A 67 18.61 -4.20 -0.29
CA GLY A 67 20.04 -3.89 -0.17
C GLY A 67 20.95 -5.06 0.23
N ARG A 68 20.40 -6.26 0.47
CA ARG A 68 21.12 -7.49 0.81
C ARG A 68 20.81 -8.65 -0.13
N ALA A 69 19.99 -8.44 -1.16
CA ALA A 69 19.67 -9.46 -2.13
C ALA A 69 20.91 -9.79 -2.98
N ASN A 70 21.21 -11.07 -3.14
CA ASN A 70 22.26 -11.59 -4.02
C ASN A 70 21.69 -12.21 -5.31
N PHE A 71 20.44 -11.87 -5.62
CA PHE A 71 19.70 -12.27 -6.81
C PHE A 71 18.92 -11.06 -7.32
N THR A 72 18.49 -11.10 -8.59
CA THR A 72 17.59 -10.09 -9.15
C THR A 72 16.15 -10.44 -8.79
N PRO A 73 15.45 -9.63 -7.96
CA PRO A 73 14.06 -9.89 -7.63
C PRO A 73 13.15 -9.67 -8.84
N ASP A 74 12.05 -10.41 -8.91
CA ASP A 74 10.99 -10.13 -9.88
C ASP A 74 10.21 -8.86 -9.53
N THR A 75 9.94 -8.66 -8.24
CA THR A 75 9.17 -7.53 -7.71
C THR A 75 9.83 -7.00 -6.45
N VAL A 76 9.60 -5.73 -6.17
CA VAL A 76 9.96 -5.06 -4.93
C VAL A 76 8.68 -4.79 -4.14
N LEU A 77 8.67 -5.16 -2.86
CA LEU A 77 7.60 -4.88 -1.92
C LEU A 77 8.02 -3.80 -0.93
N VAL A 78 7.16 -2.79 -0.76
CA VAL A 78 7.32 -1.74 0.25
C VAL A 78 6.04 -1.69 1.08
N TYR A 79 6.18 -1.92 2.39
CA TYR A 79 5.16 -1.55 3.36
C TYR A 79 5.38 -0.11 3.83
N GLY A 80 4.30 0.63 4.00
CA GLY A 80 4.32 1.99 4.52
C GLY A 80 2.91 2.55 4.64
N ASN A 81 2.77 3.66 5.34
CA ASN A 81 1.44 4.25 5.50
C ASN A 81 0.87 4.80 4.19
N SER A 82 -0.42 5.13 4.18
CA SER A 82 -1.12 5.62 2.97
C SER A 82 -0.43 6.82 2.31
N ALA A 83 0.21 7.70 3.08
CA ALA A 83 0.96 8.83 2.55
C ALA A 83 2.28 8.42 1.87
N GLN A 84 2.98 7.40 2.38
CA GLN A 84 4.18 6.84 1.75
C GLN A 84 3.82 6.08 0.47
N VAL A 85 2.74 5.28 0.49
CA VAL A 85 2.24 4.59 -0.71
C VAL A 85 1.79 5.59 -1.78
N LEU A 86 1.16 6.71 -1.40
CA LEU A 86 0.86 7.80 -2.32
C LEU A 86 2.13 8.36 -2.99
N ARG A 87 3.27 8.44 -2.28
CA ARG A 87 4.53 8.89 -2.89
C ARG A 87 5.04 7.91 -3.94
N LEU A 88 4.95 6.61 -3.69
CA LEU A 88 5.32 5.57 -4.67
C LEU A 88 4.40 5.58 -5.89
N LEU A 89 3.09 5.76 -5.68
CA LEU A 89 2.14 5.92 -6.77
C LEU A 89 2.45 7.15 -7.64
N ASN A 90 2.71 8.30 -7.03
CA ASN A 90 3.11 9.51 -7.74
C ASN A 90 4.41 9.32 -8.52
N ALA A 91 5.37 8.59 -7.96
CA ALA A 91 6.62 8.29 -8.64
C ALA A 91 6.39 7.43 -9.89
N CYS A 92 5.60 6.37 -9.74
CA CYS A 92 5.21 5.50 -10.86
C CYS A 92 4.48 6.28 -11.97
N LEU A 93 3.63 7.23 -11.61
CA LEU A 93 2.86 8.04 -12.56
C LEU A 93 3.61 9.27 -13.08
N TYR A 94 4.83 9.56 -12.63
CA TYR A 94 5.51 10.81 -12.97
C TYR A 94 5.66 11.03 -14.47
N LYS A 95 6.12 9.99 -15.20
CA LYS A 95 6.29 10.05 -16.66
C LYS A 95 5.02 9.71 -17.43
N LYS A 96 4.26 8.72 -16.95
CA LYS A 96 3.08 8.19 -17.67
C LYS A 96 1.79 8.98 -17.42
N GLY A 97 1.70 9.73 -16.33
CA GLY A 97 0.45 10.36 -15.88
C GLY A 97 -0.67 9.34 -15.66
N GLY A 98 -1.92 9.81 -15.64
CA GLY A 98 -3.10 8.95 -15.58
C GLY A 98 -3.32 8.31 -14.21
N SER A 99 -3.72 7.03 -14.22
CA SER A 99 -4.05 6.27 -13.01
C SER A 99 -3.44 4.87 -13.03
N LEU A 100 -3.31 4.28 -11.86
CA LEU A 100 -2.92 2.90 -11.65
C LEU A 100 -4.16 2.07 -11.28
N LYS A 101 -4.28 0.87 -11.87
CA LYS A 101 -5.38 -0.05 -11.56
C LYS A 101 -4.86 -1.18 -10.68
N SER A 102 -5.50 -1.36 -9.53
CA SER A 102 -5.31 -2.50 -8.64
C SER A 102 -6.67 -2.96 -8.15
N ASP A 103 -6.81 -4.27 -7.96
CA ASP A 103 -7.97 -4.83 -7.29
C ASP A 103 -7.63 -5.02 -5.81
N PHE A 104 -8.58 -4.72 -4.95
CA PHE A 104 -8.44 -4.87 -3.51
C PHE A 104 -9.17 -6.13 -3.08
N SER A 105 -8.40 -7.19 -2.84
CA SER A 105 -8.92 -8.42 -2.27
C SER A 105 -9.02 -8.25 -0.74
N GLY A 106 -10.18 -8.53 -0.15
CA GLY A 106 -10.35 -8.50 1.32
C GLY A 106 -9.62 -9.64 2.04
N ARG A 107 -8.94 -10.50 1.28
CA ARG A 107 -8.29 -11.76 1.69
C ARG A 107 -7.35 -12.21 0.58
N GLY A 108 -6.22 -12.82 0.94
CA GLY A 108 -5.29 -13.39 -0.02
C GLY A 108 -4.41 -12.36 -0.74
N ASP A 109 -4.23 -11.19 -0.16
CA ASP A 109 -3.36 -10.10 -0.65
C ASP A 109 -1.91 -10.51 -0.91
N CYS A 110 -1.39 -11.56 -0.25
CA CYS A 110 -0.10 -12.16 -0.61
C CYS A 110 0.02 -12.51 -2.11
N THR A 111 -1.11 -12.81 -2.77
CA THR A 111 -1.16 -13.04 -4.21
C THR A 111 -1.08 -11.75 -5.01
N ASP A 112 -1.66 -10.65 -4.51
CA ASP A 112 -1.51 -9.31 -5.09
C ASP A 112 -0.06 -8.81 -4.95
N ILE A 113 0.59 -9.13 -3.83
CA ILE A 113 1.98 -8.79 -3.55
C ILE A 113 2.94 -9.51 -4.51
N VAL A 114 2.86 -10.85 -4.58
CA VAL A 114 3.89 -11.66 -5.26
C VAL A 114 3.50 -12.01 -6.68
N ILE A 115 2.27 -12.49 -6.88
CA ILE A 115 1.88 -13.16 -8.13
C ILE A 115 1.37 -12.14 -9.15
N LYS A 116 0.50 -11.24 -8.73
CA LYS A 116 -0.22 -10.33 -9.63
C LYS A 116 0.73 -9.40 -10.36
N GLY A 117 1.60 -8.69 -9.63
CA GLY A 117 2.59 -7.79 -10.24
C GLY A 117 3.51 -8.52 -11.23
N LYS A 118 3.91 -9.77 -10.92
CA LYS A 118 4.70 -10.59 -11.85
C LYS A 118 3.93 -10.98 -13.11
N LYS A 119 2.65 -11.35 -12.98
CA LYS A 119 1.82 -11.76 -14.13
C LYS A 119 1.39 -10.57 -15.01
N THR A 120 1.13 -9.42 -14.42
CA THR A 120 0.69 -8.23 -15.15
C THR A 120 1.84 -7.38 -15.65
N GLY A 121 3.01 -7.44 -15.01
CA GLY A 121 4.11 -6.49 -15.24
C GLY A 121 3.81 -5.09 -14.71
N GLU A 122 2.75 -4.93 -13.90
CA GLU A 122 2.28 -3.62 -13.43
C GLU A 122 2.41 -3.49 -11.91
N PRO A 123 2.76 -2.30 -11.38
CA PRO A 123 2.78 -2.05 -9.95
C PRO A 123 1.41 -2.22 -9.31
N GLN A 124 1.36 -2.60 -8.03
CA GLN A 124 0.12 -2.81 -7.28
C GLN A 124 0.06 -1.92 -6.04
N VAL A 125 -1.08 -1.26 -5.83
CA VAL A 125 -1.46 -0.65 -4.54
C VAL A 125 -2.31 -1.67 -3.80
N ILE A 126 -1.89 -2.03 -2.59
CA ILE A 126 -2.43 -3.19 -1.87
C ILE A 126 -2.92 -2.72 -0.50
N LEU A 127 -4.16 -3.11 -0.18
CA LEU A 127 -4.72 -2.96 1.17
C LEU A 127 -4.50 -4.29 1.92
N PRO A 128 -3.66 -4.30 2.97
CA PRO A 128 -3.37 -5.51 3.72
C PRO A 128 -4.63 -6.16 4.27
N CYS A 129 -4.80 -7.45 4.00
CA CYS A 129 -5.95 -8.21 4.41
C CYS A 129 -5.85 -8.61 5.90
N TYR A 130 -6.93 -9.17 6.45
CA TYR A 130 -6.98 -9.57 7.86
C TYR A 130 -5.87 -10.57 8.24
N GLY A 131 -5.54 -11.50 7.34
CA GLY A 131 -4.46 -12.47 7.55
C GLY A 131 -3.08 -11.81 7.58
N ASP A 132 -2.82 -10.84 6.70
CA ASP A 132 -1.55 -10.11 6.68
C ASP A 132 -1.35 -9.30 7.96
N ARG A 133 -2.42 -8.70 8.49
CA ARG A 133 -2.39 -7.97 9.76
C ARG A 133 -2.11 -8.88 10.95
N ILE A 134 -2.75 -10.03 11.04
CA ILE A 134 -2.59 -10.94 12.18
C ILE A 134 -1.27 -11.71 12.10
N PHE A 135 -0.98 -12.33 10.96
CA PHE A 135 0.14 -13.27 10.82
C PHE A 135 1.38 -12.64 10.21
N GLY A 136 1.21 -11.71 9.28
CA GLY A 136 2.29 -10.88 8.72
C GLY A 136 2.68 -9.71 9.63
N MET A 137 1.87 -9.42 10.65
CA MET A 137 2.04 -8.32 11.61
C MET A 137 2.02 -6.93 10.97
N THR A 138 1.39 -6.80 9.81
CA THR A 138 1.19 -5.51 9.14
C THR A 138 0.34 -4.58 10.01
N ALA A 139 0.80 -3.35 10.25
CA ALA A 139 0.13 -2.41 11.14
C ALA A 139 -1.15 -1.81 10.53
N ASP A 140 -2.07 -1.37 11.40
CA ASP A 140 -3.38 -0.81 11.02
C ASP A 140 -3.30 0.40 10.07
N ASP A 141 -2.23 1.17 10.17
CA ASP A 141 -1.97 2.33 9.32
C ASP A 141 -1.12 2.00 8.07
N GLU A 142 -0.60 0.78 7.97
CA GLU A 142 0.21 0.33 6.84
C GLU A 142 -0.65 -0.12 5.65
N MET A 143 -0.09 0.18 4.47
CA MET A 143 -0.46 -0.32 3.16
C MET A 143 0.76 -0.99 2.54
N ALA A 144 0.54 -1.80 1.50
CA ALA A 144 1.61 -2.37 0.70
C ALA A 144 1.61 -1.77 -0.71
N PHE A 145 2.79 -1.66 -1.29
CA PHE A 145 2.98 -1.28 -2.69
C PHE A 145 4.03 -2.19 -3.31
N THR A 146 3.75 -2.72 -4.50
CA THR A 146 4.71 -3.53 -5.25
C THR A 146 4.97 -2.96 -6.62
N PHE A 147 6.18 -3.16 -7.13
CA PHE A 147 6.55 -2.80 -8.51
C PHE A 147 7.63 -3.74 -9.06
N PRO A 148 7.63 -4.02 -10.39
CA PRO A 148 8.70 -4.78 -11.04
C PRO A 148 10.08 -4.18 -10.75
N PHE A 149 11.07 -5.03 -10.43
CA PHE A 149 12.40 -4.55 -10.06
C PHE A 149 13.05 -3.66 -11.13
N GLU A 150 12.80 -3.95 -12.40
CA GLU A 150 13.26 -3.16 -13.56
C GLU A 150 12.77 -1.69 -13.54
N MET A 151 11.62 -1.42 -12.91
CA MET A 151 11.10 -0.05 -12.76
C MET A 151 11.82 0.75 -11.67
N GLY A 152 12.75 0.16 -10.91
CA GLY A 152 13.40 0.81 -9.78
C GLY A 152 14.03 2.16 -10.12
N GLY A 153 14.69 2.27 -11.29
CA GLY A 153 15.24 3.54 -11.76
C GLY A 153 14.17 4.62 -11.99
N GLU A 154 13.05 4.24 -12.60
CA GLU A 154 11.93 5.15 -12.84
C GLU A 154 11.24 5.58 -11.54
N ILE A 155 11.12 4.66 -10.56
CA ILE A 155 10.57 4.96 -9.24
C ILE A 155 11.46 5.98 -8.51
N VAL A 156 12.78 5.79 -8.52
CA VAL A 156 13.72 6.74 -7.89
C VAL A 156 13.60 8.11 -8.55
N GLU A 157 13.66 8.18 -9.89
CA GLU A 157 13.50 9.44 -10.61
C GLU A 157 12.15 10.10 -10.32
N GLY A 158 11.06 9.33 -10.35
CA GLY A 158 9.72 9.83 -10.06
C GLY A 158 9.59 10.39 -8.65
N LEU A 159 10.20 9.74 -7.64
CA LEU A 159 10.26 10.25 -6.27
C LEU A 159 11.01 11.58 -6.21
N GLU A 160 12.20 11.65 -6.81
CA GLU A 160 13.04 12.86 -6.85
C GLU A 160 12.34 14.04 -7.53
N LYS A 161 11.78 13.82 -8.72
CA LYS A 161 11.18 14.87 -9.53
C LYS A 161 9.87 15.36 -8.96
N THR A 162 8.99 14.47 -8.50
CA THR A 162 7.74 14.88 -7.84
C THR A 162 8.01 15.55 -6.50
N HIS A 163 9.08 15.14 -5.79
CA HIS A 163 9.56 15.87 -4.63
C HIS A 163 10.01 17.26 -5.09
N ALA A 164 10.95 17.44 -6.03
CA ALA A 164 11.32 18.77 -6.52
C ALA A 164 10.10 19.65 -6.91
N GLY A 165 9.08 19.06 -7.53
CA GLY A 165 7.84 19.74 -7.96
C GLY A 165 6.83 20.14 -6.88
N GLY A 166 7.02 19.76 -5.60
CA GLY A 166 6.12 20.20 -4.51
C GLY A 166 5.49 19.05 -3.72
N VAL A 167 5.46 17.84 -4.26
CA VAL A 167 4.81 16.69 -3.64
C VAL A 167 5.73 16.09 -2.57
N ARG A 168 5.56 16.55 -1.32
CA ARG A 168 6.42 16.20 -0.18
C ARG A 168 5.86 15.07 0.68
N TYR A 169 6.77 14.43 1.41
CA TYR A 169 6.46 13.58 2.56
C TYR A 169 7.36 14.01 3.74
N PRO A 170 6.85 14.17 4.97
CA PRO A 170 5.43 14.08 5.34
C PRO A 170 4.53 15.07 4.57
N ILE A 171 3.24 14.75 4.43
CA ILE A 171 2.30 15.59 3.66
C ILE A 171 2.15 16.95 4.37
N PRO A 172 2.38 18.08 3.68
CA PRO A 172 2.21 19.39 4.29
C PRO A 172 0.76 19.62 4.72
N ILE A 173 0.57 20.07 5.96
CA ILE A 173 -0.73 20.49 6.46
C ILE A 173 -0.93 21.96 6.07
N TYR A 174 -2.10 22.29 5.54
CA TYR A 174 -2.43 23.66 5.16
C TYR A 174 -2.70 24.52 6.41
N LEU A 175 -1.69 25.27 6.84
CA LEU A 175 -1.73 26.12 8.05
C LEU A 175 -1.95 27.61 7.76
N ARG A 176 -2.64 27.98 6.67
CA ARG A 176 -2.88 29.40 6.32
C ARG A 176 -4.09 30.04 7.02
N TYR A 177 -4.72 29.33 7.96
CA TYR A 177 -5.79 29.90 8.76
C TYR A 177 -5.20 30.77 9.88
N GLN A 178 -5.89 31.86 10.21
CA GLN A 178 -5.60 32.64 11.41
C GLN A 178 -6.39 32.08 12.59
N ALA A 179 -5.77 32.04 13.76
CA ALA A 179 -6.47 31.64 14.97
C ALA A 179 -7.53 32.70 15.33
N GLU A 180 -8.75 32.25 15.61
CA GLU A 180 -9.75 33.07 16.26
C GLU A 180 -9.52 32.98 17.77
N TYR A 181 -9.05 34.09 18.36
CA TYR A 181 -8.75 34.13 19.79
C TYR A 181 -9.99 34.53 20.61
N PRO A 182 -10.05 34.18 21.91
CA PRO A 182 -11.10 34.64 22.81
C PRO A 182 -11.24 36.17 22.83
N LYS A 183 -12.43 36.68 23.15
CA LYS A 183 -12.72 38.13 23.17
C LYS A 183 -11.72 38.95 23.96
N SER A 184 -11.28 38.47 25.13
CA SER A 184 -10.29 39.17 25.97
C SER A 184 -8.93 39.37 25.27
N TYR A 185 -8.54 38.48 24.37
CA TYR A 185 -7.28 38.59 23.60
C TYR A 185 -7.46 39.56 22.44
N GLN A 186 -8.63 39.54 21.81
CA GLN A 186 -8.99 40.52 20.78
C GLN A 186 -9.07 41.94 21.36
N GLU A 187 -9.57 42.08 22.59
CA GLU A 187 -9.60 43.35 23.33
C GLU A 187 -8.19 43.87 23.62
N LEU A 188 -7.27 42.99 24.05
CA LEU A 188 -5.86 43.35 24.25
C LEU A 188 -5.22 43.86 22.95
N GLU A 189 -5.42 43.15 21.84
CA GLU A 189 -4.91 43.57 20.52
C GLU A 189 -5.52 44.93 20.13
N ALA A 190 -6.81 45.14 20.34
CA ALA A 190 -7.49 46.41 20.04
C ALA A 190 -6.94 47.58 20.88
N LEU A 191 -6.57 47.35 22.14
CA LEU A 191 -5.93 48.35 22.99
C LEU A 191 -4.54 48.74 22.45
N TRP A 192 -3.74 47.76 22.03
CA TRP A 192 -2.43 48.03 21.42
C TRP A 192 -2.53 48.79 20.10
N GLN A 193 -3.49 48.44 19.24
CA GLN A 193 -3.69 49.16 17.97
C GLN A 193 -4.07 50.63 18.22
N LYS A 194 -4.94 50.91 19.19
CA LYS A 194 -5.28 52.29 19.60
C LYS A 194 -4.08 53.06 20.12
N HIS A 195 -3.19 52.42 20.87
CA HIS A 195 -2.00 53.07 21.41
C HIS A 195 -0.97 53.38 20.31
N ARG A 196 -0.77 52.47 19.35
CA ARG A 196 0.12 52.69 18.19
C ARG A 196 -0.40 53.80 17.27
N GLY A 197 -1.72 53.87 17.06
CA GLY A 197 -2.34 54.96 16.28
C GLY A 197 -2.10 56.34 16.89
N LYS A 198 -2.21 56.47 18.21
CA LYS A 198 -1.95 57.74 18.91
C LYS A 198 -0.50 58.20 18.84
N GLN A 199 0.48 57.29 18.82
CA GLN A 199 1.90 57.64 18.66
C GLN A 199 2.29 58.02 17.23
N GLY A 200 1.47 57.65 16.23
CA GLY A 200 1.68 58.02 14.83
C GLY A 200 1.19 59.43 14.47
N ASP A 201 0.21 59.96 15.22
CA ASP A 201 -0.39 61.29 15.01
C ASP A 201 0.32 62.41 15.78
N GLU A 202 1.31 62.11 16.64
CA GLU A 202 2.11 63.07 17.41
C GLU A 202 3.47 63.41 16.76
N LYS A 203 3.68 63.08 15.47
CA LYS A 203 4.84 63.49 14.65
C LYS A 203 4.40 64.33 13.46
#